data_AF-A0A832R027-F1
#
_entry.id   AF-A0A832R027-F1
#
_cell.length_a   1.000
_cell.length_b   1.000
_cell.length_c   1.000
_cell.angle_alpha   90.00
_cell.angle_beta   90.00
_cell.angle_gamma   90.00
#
_symmetry.space_group_name_H-M   'P 1'
#
loop_
_entity.id
_entity.type
_entity.pdbx_description
1 polymer ?
#
loop_
_entity_poly.entity_id
_entity_poly.type
_entity_poly.pdbx_seq_one_letter_code
_entity_poly.pdbx_strand_id
1 'polypeptide(L)'
;MQVFKSLGALTLIFAVSVMLSCGDSETKTDVLPDNSPATDPGTDTETPCEKQCGDRVCGLDPVCQESCGTCETGYSCDADGRCQQDGCEKACGNRVCGPDPVCNQSCGTCEPHETCNNEGQCECVPDCGEHKCGKDPVCGTQDCGPCQAHETCNNEGQCECVPDCGEHKCGKDPVCGTQDCGPCKAHENCNSEGQCECVPDCLEHKCGKDPVCGTQDCGPCGPEEVCKEGQCCTKNCAYRVCGPDPDCGEPCGTCDAGTTCDSVGRCVPESVGTCVDGWCLIEAGTFDMGSPETEQYRDDDEGPVHSVTITRSFIIRETEMTQKEWKALFGNNNPSRYPECGDNCPVEMVNWYEAVHYANTLSQLEHLESCYEISDCSGTFGAGQQTEDLYQCTVTFRGPDCTGYRLPTEAEWEYAARAGTTGPRYAEPPNSIGWCQPESPMNTHPCAGKAANAWGLYDMLGNVSEWVYDWYDENYYSYCLSDCTDPLGTPTSTDMRSYRGGNFSVGYDYLRSASRTPNYPKVRGSNIGFRLIRTVSIPSSN
;
A
#
# COMPACT_ATOMS: atom_id res chain seq x y z
N MET A 1 32.12 -36.69 -8.95
CA MET A 1 30.97 -37.03 -8.09
C MET A 1 29.69 -36.49 -8.77
N GLN A 2 28.47 -37.04 -8.66
CA GLN A 2 27.69 -37.46 -7.47
C GLN A 2 27.39 -36.28 -6.53
N VAL A 3 26.16 -36.01 -6.06
CA VAL A 3 24.81 -36.58 -6.31
C VAL A 3 23.79 -35.43 -6.23
N PHE A 4 22.67 -35.48 -6.97
CA PHE A 4 21.36 -35.10 -6.42
C PHE A 4 20.22 -35.89 -7.10
N LYS A 5 19.33 -36.48 -6.29
CA LYS A 5 18.15 -37.26 -6.73
C LYS A 5 17.16 -37.45 -5.56
N SER A 6 16.00 -36.81 -5.65
CA SER A 6 14.70 -37.19 -5.01
C SER A 6 13.66 -36.27 -5.67
N LEU A 7 12.51 -36.70 -6.21
CA LEU A 7 11.40 -37.50 -5.65
C LEU A 7 10.73 -36.86 -4.42
N GLY A 8 9.40 -36.73 -4.38
CA GLY A 8 8.44 -37.15 -5.42
C GLY A 8 6.99 -36.75 -5.15
N ALA A 9 6.10 -37.09 -6.07
CA ALA A 9 4.66 -36.83 -5.98
C ALA A 9 3.92 -37.89 -5.16
N LEU A 10 2.72 -37.55 -4.69
CA LEU A 10 1.75 -38.51 -4.17
C LEU A 10 0.33 -38.15 -4.65
N THR A 11 -0.51 -39.16 -4.88
CA THR A 11 -1.88 -39.04 -5.42
C THR A 11 -2.76 -40.15 -4.82
N LEU A 12 -4.08 -40.05 -4.99
CA LEU A 12 -5.05 -41.17 -5.03
C LEU A 12 -5.38 -41.94 -3.71
N ILE A 13 -6.61 -41.80 -3.19
CA ILE A 13 -7.72 -42.82 -3.27
C ILE A 13 -8.93 -42.54 -2.33
N PHE A 14 -10.10 -43.06 -2.73
CA PHE A 14 -11.44 -43.00 -2.11
C PHE A 14 -11.70 -44.03 -0.97
N ALA A 15 -12.58 -43.67 -0.02
CA ALA A 15 -13.73 -44.45 0.52
C ALA A 15 -14.54 -43.54 1.47
N VAL A 16 -15.89 -43.47 1.58
CA VAL A 16 -17.08 -44.25 1.16
C VAL A 16 -17.52 -45.40 2.10
N SER A 17 -18.73 -45.24 2.68
CA SER A 17 -19.63 -46.26 3.30
C SER A 17 -19.27 -46.87 4.68
N VAL A 18 -20.21 -47.35 5.54
CA VAL A 18 -21.65 -47.06 5.83
C VAL A 18 -22.11 -47.85 7.10
N MET A 19 -23.38 -47.72 7.56
CA MET A 19 -24.16 -48.57 8.52
C MET A 19 -24.15 -48.33 10.08
N LEU A 20 -25.33 -47.92 10.58
CA LEU A 20 -26.23 -48.56 11.59
C LEU A 20 -25.88 -48.81 13.10
N SER A 21 -26.79 -48.31 13.97
CA SER A 21 -27.72 -49.11 14.84
C SER A 21 -27.55 -49.23 16.38
N CYS A 22 -28.46 -48.54 17.09
CA CYS A 22 -29.27 -48.93 18.29
C CYS A 22 -28.64 -49.35 19.65
N GLY A 23 -29.36 -49.00 20.73
CA GLY A 23 -29.18 -49.51 22.10
C GLY A 23 -30.04 -48.76 23.14
N ASP A 24 -31.15 -49.36 23.59
CA ASP A 24 -32.13 -48.77 24.54
C ASP A 24 -31.79 -49.03 26.03
N SER A 25 -32.39 -48.26 26.96
CA SER A 25 -33.16 -48.79 28.14
C SER A 25 -33.62 -47.69 29.13
N GLU A 26 -34.89 -47.71 29.57
CA GLU A 26 -35.44 -46.95 30.72
C GLU A 26 -36.35 -47.82 31.62
N THR A 27 -36.42 -47.49 32.92
CA THR A 27 -37.36 -47.98 33.98
C THR A 27 -37.35 -46.96 35.16
N LYS A 28 -38.19 -46.87 36.22
CA LYS A 28 -39.35 -47.60 36.83
C LYS A 28 -39.86 -46.75 38.05
N THR A 29 -40.98 -46.93 38.79
CA THR A 29 -42.20 -47.79 38.79
C THR A 29 -43.34 -47.05 39.54
N ASP A 30 -44.60 -47.35 39.28
CA ASP A 30 -45.78 -46.81 39.99
C ASP A 30 -46.16 -47.52 41.31
N VAL A 31 -46.96 -46.86 42.17
CA VAL A 31 -47.81 -47.42 43.26
C VAL A 31 -49.10 -46.56 43.43
N LEU A 32 -50.18 -47.08 44.04
CA LEU A 32 -51.60 -46.65 43.92
C LEU A 32 -52.34 -46.31 45.27
N PRO A 33 -53.61 -45.79 45.26
CA PRO A 33 -54.35 -45.20 46.42
C PRO A 33 -55.63 -45.97 46.89
N ASP A 34 -56.40 -45.48 47.91
CA ASP A 34 -57.82 -45.89 48.20
C ASP A 34 -58.67 -44.91 49.11
N ASN A 35 -59.94 -45.26 49.47
CA ASN A 35 -61.05 -44.40 50.00
C ASN A 35 -61.81 -44.88 51.30
N SER A 36 -62.43 -43.92 52.05
CA SER A 36 -63.71 -44.01 52.85
C SER A 36 -63.84 -45.02 54.03
N PRO A 37 -64.95 -45.15 54.84
CA PRO A 37 -66.24 -44.43 54.98
C PRO A 37 -66.62 -43.99 56.46
N ALA A 38 -67.92 -43.94 56.87
CA ALA A 38 -68.44 -43.36 58.15
C ALA A 38 -69.60 -44.15 58.86
N THR A 39 -69.97 -43.83 60.13
CA THR A 39 -71.25 -44.26 60.85
C THR A 39 -71.58 -43.50 62.19
N ASP A 40 -72.67 -43.88 62.91
CA ASP A 40 -73.49 -43.10 63.91
C ASP A 40 -73.91 -43.98 65.17
N PRO A 41 -75.02 -43.77 65.96
CA PRO A 41 -75.34 -42.82 67.08
C PRO A 41 -75.54 -43.38 68.53
N GLY A 42 -75.58 -42.47 69.54
CA GLY A 42 -76.70 -42.27 70.53
C GLY A 42 -76.85 -43.06 71.86
N THR A 43 -77.33 -42.40 72.96
CA THR A 43 -78.41 -42.79 73.94
C THR A 43 -78.44 -41.96 75.27
N ASP A 44 -79.62 -41.86 75.92
CA ASP A 44 -79.95 -40.94 77.04
C ASP A 44 -80.38 -41.62 78.38
N THR A 45 -80.43 -40.85 79.48
CA THR A 45 -81.33 -41.09 80.65
C THR A 45 -81.71 -39.76 81.34
N GLU A 46 -82.99 -39.60 81.73
CA GLU A 46 -83.55 -38.33 82.24
C GLU A 46 -83.57 -38.16 83.78
N THR A 47 -83.85 -36.93 84.23
CA THR A 47 -84.17 -36.53 85.62
C THR A 47 -85.21 -35.38 85.54
N PRO A 48 -86.15 -35.22 86.51
CA PRO A 48 -87.28 -34.29 86.35
C PRO A 48 -86.88 -32.83 86.08
N CYS A 49 -87.60 -32.19 85.16
CA CYS A 49 -87.25 -30.90 84.56
C CYS A 49 -87.55 -29.69 85.46
N GLU A 50 -86.61 -28.75 85.51
CA GLU A 50 -86.76 -27.42 86.12
C GLU A 50 -86.78 -26.36 85.01
N LYS A 51 -87.72 -25.42 85.08
CA LYS A 51 -88.08 -24.49 83.99
C LYS A 51 -86.96 -23.51 83.65
N GLN A 52 -86.47 -23.54 82.41
CA GLN A 52 -85.30 -22.82 81.90
C GLN A 52 -85.65 -22.00 80.65
N CYS A 53 -86.58 -21.06 80.79
CA CYS A 53 -87.00 -20.18 79.69
C CYS A 53 -85.87 -19.29 79.10
N GLY A 54 -84.77 -19.05 79.81
CA GLY A 54 -83.68 -18.20 79.32
C GLY A 54 -84.17 -16.81 78.92
N ASP A 55 -83.81 -16.38 77.70
CA ASP A 55 -84.24 -15.09 77.11
C ASP A 55 -85.65 -15.14 76.46
N ARG A 56 -86.41 -16.24 76.62
CA ARG A 56 -87.76 -16.38 76.02
C ARG A 56 -88.79 -15.55 76.75
N VAL A 57 -89.52 -14.72 76.00
CA VAL A 57 -90.62 -13.88 76.50
C VAL A 57 -92.00 -14.38 76.08
N CYS A 58 -92.09 -15.24 75.06
CA CYS A 58 -93.28 -16.05 74.81
C CYS A 58 -92.94 -17.45 74.27
N GLY A 59 -93.96 -18.31 74.17
CA GLY A 59 -93.84 -19.69 73.69
C GLY A 59 -93.73 -20.73 74.81
N LEU A 60 -93.23 -21.92 74.48
CA LEU A 60 -92.97 -23.01 75.43
C LEU A 60 -91.49 -23.10 75.80
N ASP A 61 -91.24 -23.55 77.02
CA ASP A 61 -89.96 -24.01 77.51
C ASP A 61 -89.49 -25.23 76.69
N PRO A 62 -88.30 -25.20 76.06
CA PRO A 62 -87.84 -26.29 75.21
C PRO A 62 -87.73 -27.65 75.91
N VAL A 63 -87.44 -27.65 77.22
CA VAL A 63 -87.06 -28.84 77.99
C VAL A 63 -88.26 -29.39 78.77
N CYS A 64 -89.03 -28.52 79.43
CA CYS A 64 -90.17 -28.92 80.26
C CYS A 64 -91.54 -28.78 79.58
N GLN A 65 -91.61 -28.16 78.40
CA GLN A 65 -92.85 -27.87 77.65
C GLN A 65 -93.90 -27.01 78.38
N GLU A 66 -93.52 -26.31 79.46
CA GLU A 66 -94.39 -25.30 80.10
C GLU A 66 -94.30 -23.93 79.41
N SER A 67 -95.37 -23.13 79.41
CA SER A 67 -95.31 -21.80 78.79
C SER A 67 -94.36 -20.83 79.53
N CYS A 68 -93.49 -20.17 78.75
CA CYS A 68 -92.61 -19.09 79.18
C CYS A 68 -93.27 -17.71 79.13
N GLY A 69 -94.39 -17.59 78.41
CA GLY A 69 -95.17 -16.36 78.27
C GLY A 69 -96.03 -16.36 77.01
N THR A 70 -96.77 -15.27 76.82
CA THR A 70 -97.61 -15.04 75.63
C THR A 70 -97.38 -13.61 75.12
N CYS A 71 -97.15 -13.48 73.83
CA CYS A 71 -96.91 -12.20 73.16
C CYS A 71 -98.19 -11.34 73.14
N GLU A 72 -98.07 -10.01 73.02
CA GLU A 72 -99.25 -9.12 72.94
C GLU A 72 -99.97 -9.21 71.59
N THR A 73 -101.25 -8.80 71.57
CA THR A 73 -102.14 -8.91 70.40
C THR A 73 -101.57 -8.19 69.16
N GLY A 74 -101.20 -8.96 68.14
CA GLY A 74 -100.58 -8.47 66.90
C GLY A 74 -99.11 -8.86 66.72
N TYR A 75 -98.55 -9.64 67.64
CA TYR A 75 -97.22 -10.24 67.55
C TYR A 75 -97.32 -11.77 67.62
N SER A 76 -96.54 -12.47 66.80
CA SER A 76 -96.39 -13.92 66.84
C SER A 76 -95.16 -14.34 67.64
N CYS A 77 -95.16 -15.56 68.18
CA CYS A 77 -93.98 -16.13 68.82
C CYS A 77 -93.12 -16.81 67.75
N ASP A 78 -91.86 -16.38 67.59
CA ASP A 78 -90.92 -17.10 66.74
C ASP A 78 -90.40 -18.39 67.39
N ALA A 79 -89.63 -19.16 66.60
CA ALA A 79 -89.05 -20.42 67.04
C ALA A 79 -88.01 -20.27 68.16
N ASP A 80 -87.45 -19.07 68.35
CA ASP A 80 -86.48 -18.74 69.40
C ASP A 80 -87.15 -18.31 70.71
N GLY A 81 -88.42 -17.91 70.69
CA GLY A 81 -89.25 -17.54 71.85
C GLY A 81 -89.42 -16.03 72.05
N ARG A 82 -89.32 -15.25 70.96
CA ARG A 82 -89.46 -13.79 70.95
C ARG A 82 -90.73 -13.35 70.23
N CYS A 83 -91.24 -12.18 70.61
CA CYS A 83 -92.37 -11.53 69.95
C CYS A 83 -91.92 -10.90 68.61
N GLN A 84 -92.29 -11.49 67.47
CA GLN A 84 -92.08 -10.88 66.15
C GLN A 84 -93.34 -10.11 65.71
N GLN A 85 -93.16 -9.00 64.98
CA GLN A 85 -94.26 -8.28 64.35
C GLN A 85 -94.53 -8.87 62.96
N ASP A 86 -95.77 -9.27 62.69
CA ASP A 86 -96.12 -9.96 61.44
C ASP A 86 -96.08 -9.01 60.22
N GLY A 87 -94.97 -9.05 59.47
CA GLY A 87 -94.86 -8.50 58.11
C GLY A 87 -94.06 -7.19 57.98
N CYS A 88 -92.76 -7.30 57.72
CA CYS A 88 -91.88 -6.19 57.34
C CYS A 88 -91.13 -6.53 56.03
N GLU A 89 -91.20 -5.65 55.02
CA GLU A 89 -90.52 -5.82 53.73
C GLU A 89 -89.18 -5.06 53.67
N LYS A 90 -88.20 -5.66 52.99
CA LYS A 90 -86.81 -5.17 52.83
C LYS A 90 -86.74 -4.03 51.80
N ALA A 91 -86.00 -2.96 52.10
CA ALA A 91 -86.07 -1.65 51.42
C ALA A 91 -84.69 -1.08 51.00
N CYS A 92 -83.80 -1.94 50.48
CA CYS A 92 -82.38 -1.62 50.18
C CYS A 92 -82.08 -0.49 49.19
N GLY A 93 -83.05 -0.04 48.38
CA GLY A 93 -82.84 1.01 47.39
C GLY A 93 -81.72 0.67 46.40
N ASN A 94 -80.62 1.44 46.42
CA ASN A 94 -79.46 1.26 45.54
C ASN A 94 -78.31 0.46 46.19
N ARG A 95 -78.49 -0.09 47.40
CA ARG A 95 -77.45 -0.89 48.09
C ARG A 95 -77.35 -2.29 47.51
N VAL A 96 -76.15 -2.70 47.12
CA VAL A 96 -75.83 -4.05 46.61
C VAL A 96 -75.16 -4.93 47.64
N CYS A 97 -74.44 -4.36 48.60
CA CYS A 97 -74.00 -5.08 49.80
C CYS A 97 -74.19 -4.25 51.10
N GLY A 98 -74.03 -4.90 52.26
CA GLY A 98 -74.25 -4.29 53.58
C GLY A 98 -75.72 -4.30 54.05
N PRO A 99 -76.04 -3.82 55.27
CA PRO A 99 -77.38 -3.90 55.84
C PRO A 99 -78.38 -2.88 55.28
N ASP A 100 -79.66 -3.27 55.29
CA ASP A 100 -80.84 -2.45 55.03
C ASP A 100 -81.05 -1.38 56.12
N PRO A 101 -81.33 -0.10 55.78
CA PRO A 101 -81.46 0.96 56.79
C PRO A 101 -82.72 0.93 57.68
N VAL A 102 -83.69 0.07 57.39
CA VAL A 102 -85.02 0.05 58.03
C VAL A 102 -85.17 -1.14 58.98
N CYS A 103 -84.79 -2.34 58.54
CA CYS A 103 -84.89 -3.59 59.29
C CYS A 103 -83.56 -4.32 59.49
N ASN A 104 -82.42 -3.71 59.10
CA ASN A 104 -81.05 -4.21 59.29
C ASN A 104 -80.74 -5.58 58.65
N GLN A 105 -81.59 -6.04 57.72
CA GLN A 105 -81.36 -7.26 56.94
C GLN A 105 -80.33 -7.03 55.84
N SER A 106 -79.45 -8.00 55.56
CA SER A 106 -78.42 -7.80 54.52
C SER A 106 -79.02 -7.57 53.14
N CYS A 107 -78.61 -6.48 52.48
CA CYS A 107 -78.95 -6.17 51.09
C CYS A 107 -78.29 -7.14 50.11
N GLY A 108 -77.05 -7.52 50.40
CA GLY A 108 -76.27 -8.52 49.68
C GLY A 108 -74.83 -8.59 50.22
N THR A 109 -73.98 -9.34 49.53
CA THR A 109 -72.55 -9.45 49.81
C THR A 109 -71.77 -9.09 48.56
N CYS A 110 -70.67 -8.37 48.72
CA CYS A 110 -69.76 -8.03 47.63
C CYS A 110 -68.94 -9.29 47.24
N GLU A 111 -68.31 -9.30 46.07
CA GLU A 111 -67.51 -10.44 45.59
C GLU A 111 -66.16 -10.58 46.32
N PRO A 112 -65.44 -11.71 46.20
CA PRO A 112 -64.09 -11.85 46.77
C PRO A 112 -63.15 -10.73 46.33
N HIS A 113 -62.33 -10.24 47.27
CA HIS A 113 -61.48 -9.05 47.14
C HIS A 113 -62.24 -7.71 46.98
N GLU A 114 -63.56 -7.67 47.18
CA GLU A 114 -64.31 -6.41 47.38
C GLU A 114 -64.66 -6.20 48.86
N THR A 115 -64.85 -4.94 49.25
CA THR A 115 -65.42 -4.55 50.56
C THR A 115 -66.64 -3.66 50.39
N CYS A 116 -67.56 -3.72 51.35
CA CYS A 116 -68.75 -2.88 51.34
C CYS A 116 -68.41 -1.48 51.86
N ASN A 117 -68.50 -0.47 50.99
CA ASN A 117 -68.34 0.92 51.40
C ASN A 117 -69.55 1.40 52.22
N ASN A 118 -69.42 2.56 52.88
CA ASN A 118 -70.49 3.10 53.73
C ASN A 118 -71.77 3.49 52.96
N GLU A 119 -71.73 3.62 51.65
CA GLU A 119 -72.90 3.89 50.82
C GLU A 119 -73.69 2.59 50.50
N GLY A 120 -73.04 1.42 50.59
CA GLY A 120 -73.60 0.10 50.30
C GLY A 120 -73.23 -0.43 48.91
N GLN A 121 -72.13 0.06 48.34
CA GLN A 121 -71.54 -0.42 47.09
C GLN A 121 -70.28 -1.24 47.35
N CYS A 122 -69.91 -2.06 46.37
CA CYS A 122 -68.66 -2.81 46.38
C CYS A 122 -67.49 -1.91 45.97
N GLU A 123 -66.42 -1.89 46.76
CA GLU A 123 -65.13 -1.31 46.39
C GLU A 123 -64.03 -2.38 46.43
N CYS A 124 -63.35 -2.57 45.30
CA CYS A 124 -62.27 -3.54 45.16
C CYS A 124 -61.05 -3.14 46.02
N VAL A 125 -60.47 -4.11 46.71
CA VAL A 125 -59.31 -3.96 47.60
C VAL A 125 -58.06 -4.48 46.89
N PRO A 126 -57.09 -3.61 46.53
CA PRO A 126 -55.87 -4.02 45.82
C PRO A 126 -55.04 -5.06 46.60
N ASP A 127 -54.55 -6.07 45.89
CA ASP A 127 -53.66 -7.11 46.44
C ASP A 127 -52.59 -7.51 45.42
N CYS A 128 -51.37 -7.04 45.66
CA CYS A 128 -50.25 -7.21 44.75
C CYS A 128 -49.68 -8.64 44.71
N GLY A 129 -49.96 -9.48 45.71
CA GLY A 129 -49.37 -10.83 45.80
C GLY A 129 -47.83 -10.81 45.71
N GLU A 130 -47.28 -11.33 44.60
CA GLU A 130 -45.83 -11.35 44.33
C GLU A 130 -45.33 -10.21 43.41
N HIS A 131 -46.22 -9.35 42.90
CA HIS A 131 -45.86 -8.19 42.08
C HIS A 131 -45.12 -7.14 42.93
N LYS A 132 -43.95 -6.68 42.43
CA LYS A 132 -43.10 -5.66 43.07
C LYS A 132 -43.25 -4.28 42.43
N CYS A 133 -43.63 -4.22 41.16
CA CYS A 133 -44.00 -2.98 40.49
C CYS A 133 -45.13 -3.18 39.47
N GLY A 134 -45.71 -2.08 39.01
CA GLY A 134 -46.80 -2.07 38.04
C GLY A 134 -48.18 -2.26 38.65
N LYS A 135 -49.21 -2.34 37.81
CA LYS A 135 -50.61 -2.41 38.27
C LYS A 135 -50.89 -3.65 39.11
N ASP A 136 -51.62 -3.43 40.20
CA ASP A 136 -52.28 -4.46 41.00
C ASP A 136 -53.10 -5.41 40.10
N PRO A 137 -52.83 -6.73 40.15
CA PRO A 137 -53.49 -7.70 39.27
C PRO A 137 -54.97 -7.95 39.61
N VAL A 138 -55.44 -7.53 40.80
CA VAL A 138 -56.82 -7.75 41.25
C VAL A 138 -57.76 -6.64 40.78
N CYS A 139 -57.49 -5.38 41.14
CA CYS A 139 -58.35 -4.23 40.81
C CYS A 139 -57.85 -3.44 39.59
N GLY A 140 -56.57 -3.54 39.22
CA GLY A 140 -56.00 -2.87 38.04
C GLY A 140 -55.94 -1.34 38.12
N THR A 141 -56.36 -0.74 39.24
CA THR A 141 -56.49 0.71 39.46
C THR A 141 -55.35 1.32 40.25
N GLN A 142 -54.73 0.54 41.15
CA GLN A 142 -53.61 0.96 41.98
C GLN A 142 -52.30 0.35 41.48
N ASP A 143 -51.17 0.96 41.85
CA ASP A 143 -49.82 0.51 41.49
C ASP A 143 -49.15 -0.15 42.70
N CYS A 144 -48.49 -1.28 42.48
CA CYS A 144 -47.79 -2.07 43.50
C CYS A 144 -46.44 -1.49 43.90
N GLY A 145 -45.87 -0.60 43.07
CA GLY A 145 -44.66 0.13 43.40
C GLY A 145 -43.88 0.58 42.17
N PRO A 146 -42.96 1.55 42.31
CA PRO A 146 -41.95 1.80 41.29
C PRO A 146 -40.85 0.74 41.36
N CYS A 147 -40.43 0.22 40.20
CA CYS A 147 -39.14 -0.46 40.09
C CYS A 147 -38.00 0.58 40.32
N GLN A 148 -36.76 0.14 40.54
CA GLN A 148 -35.63 1.05 40.79
C GLN A 148 -35.13 1.75 39.51
N ALA A 149 -34.18 2.67 39.65
CA ALA A 149 -33.57 3.34 38.51
C ALA A 149 -32.84 2.32 37.63
N HIS A 150 -33.03 2.42 36.31
CA HIS A 150 -32.60 1.42 35.32
C HIS A 150 -33.27 0.03 35.45
N GLU A 151 -34.45 -0.05 36.08
CA GLU A 151 -35.32 -1.23 35.98
C GLU A 151 -36.64 -0.88 35.27
N THR A 152 -37.25 -1.86 34.61
CA THR A 152 -38.62 -1.80 34.07
C THR A 152 -39.47 -2.93 34.62
N CYS A 153 -40.78 -2.67 34.78
CA CYS A 153 -41.75 -3.69 35.13
C CYS A 153 -41.95 -4.63 33.95
N ASN A 154 -41.68 -5.92 34.14
CA ASN A 154 -42.08 -6.94 33.17
C ASN A 154 -43.58 -7.27 33.31
N ASN A 155 -44.11 -8.15 32.45
CA ASN A 155 -45.53 -8.52 32.47
C ASN A 155 -45.93 -9.42 33.67
N GLU A 156 -44.97 -9.85 34.49
CA GLU A 156 -45.13 -10.69 35.69
C GLU A 156 -44.96 -9.85 36.98
N GLY A 157 -45.00 -8.52 36.87
CA GLY A 157 -44.88 -7.59 38.00
C GLY A 157 -43.48 -7.52 38.62
N GLN A 158 -42.46 -8.10 37.98
CA GLN A 158 -41.09 -8.10 38.47
C GLN A 158 -40.28 -6.96 37.86
N CYS A 159 -39.31 -6.45 38.63
CA CYS A 159 -38.32 -5.52 38.16
C CYS A 159 -37.27 -6.26 37.30
N GLU A 160 -37.18 -5.94 36.03
CA GLU A 160 -36.10 -6.39 35.14
C GLU A 160 -35.14 -5.23 34.86
N CYS A 161 -33.84 -5.44 35.07
CA CYS A 161 -32.81 -4.46 34.80
C CYS A 161 -32.71 -4.17 33.29
N VAL A 162 -32.66 -2.89 32.92
CA VAL A 162 -32.54 -2.41 31.54
C VAL A 162 -31.07 -2.07 31.26
N PRO A 163 -30.38 -2.82 30.38
CA PRO A 163 -28.99 -2.54 30.06
C PRO A 163 -28.80 -1.15 29.46
N ASP A 164 -27.89 -0.37 30.03
CA ASP A 164 -27.43 0.91 29.52
C ASP A 164 -25.90 0.91 29.46
N CYS A 165 -25.36 1.19 28.27
CA CYS A 165 -23.93 1.18 28.01
C CYS A 165 -23.25 2.52 28.31
N GLY A 166 -24.00 3.64 28.36
CA GLY A 166 -23.42 4.98 28.50
C GLY A 166 -22.32 5.27 27.46
N GLU A 167 -21.07 5.35 27.90
CA GLU A 167 -19.90 5.57 27.03
C GLU A 167 -19.14 4.27 26.65
N HIS A 168 -19.55 3.10 27.18
CA HIS A 168 -18.97 1.81 26.81
C HIS A 168 -19.32 1.48 25.35
N LYS A 169 -18.29 1.17 24.57
CA LYS A 169 -18.39 0.71 23.17
C LYS A 169 -18.32 -0.81 23.05
N CYS A 170 -17.94 -1.49 24.13
CA CYS A 170 -17.71 -2.93 24.15
C CYS A 170 -17.87 -3.56 25.54
N GLY A 171 -18.01 -4.88 25.55
CA GLY A 171 -18.01 -5.68 26.77
C GLY A 171 -19.31 -5.52 27.56
N LYS A 172 -19.32 -6.06 28.79
CA LYS A 172 -20.53 -6.07 29.63
C LYS A 172 -21.04 -4.67 29.94
N ASP A 173 -22.36 -4.53 29.88
CA ASP A 173 -23.05 -3.31 30.27
C ASP A 173 -22.78 -2.99 31.76
N PRO A 174 -22.43 -1.73 32.11
CA PRO A 174 -22.02 -1.36 33.47
C PRO A 174 -23.16 -1.34 34.50
N VAL A 175 -24.41 -1.51 34.09
CA VAL A 175 -25.60 -1.37 34.96
C VAL A 175 -26.13 -2.73 35.44
N CYS A 176 -26.42 -3.62 34.51
CA CYS A 176 -26.94 -4.97 34.75
C CYS A 176 -25.84 -6.03 34.71
N GLY A 177 -24.77 -5.81 33.94
CA GLY A 177 -23.67 -6.76 33.76
C GLY A 177 -24.07 -8.05 33.04
N THR A 178 -25.19 -8.06 32.33
CA THR A 178 -25.81 -9.24 31.71
C THR A 178 -25.78 -9.20 30.18
N GLN A 179 -25.82 -8.01 29.58
CA GLN A 179 -25.78 -7.82 28.13
C GLN A 179 -24.41 -7.26 27.70
N ASP A 180 -24.05 -7.45 26.44
CA ASP A 180 -22.81 -6.91 25.86
C ASP A 180 -23.11 -5.65 25.03
N CYS A 181 -22.31 -4.61 25.23
CA CYS A 181 -22.40 -3.32 24.54
C CYS A 181 -21.84 -3.36 23.12
N GLY A 182 -21.03 -4.37 22.79
CA GLY A 182 -20.58 -4.61 21.42
C GLY A 182 -19.23 -5.33 21.30
N PRO A 183 -18.96 -5.98 20.17
CA PRO A 183 -17.61 -6.43 19.85
C PRO A 183 -16.74 -5.23 19.44
N CYS A 184 -15.48 -5.23 19.87
CA CYS A 184 -14.45 -4.41 19.23
C CYS A 184 -14.14 -4.92 17.81
N LYS A 185 -13.40 -4.13 17.02
CA LYS A 185 -12.97 -4.56 15.68
C LYS A 185 -11.86 -5.62 15.75
N ALA A 186 -11.49 -6.20 14.61
CA ALA A 186 -10.31 -7.03 14.51
C ALA A 186 -9.06 -6.26 14.98
N HIS A 187 -8.19 -6.91 15.74
CA HIS A 187 -7.02 -6.33 16.41
C HIS A 187 -7.32 -5.20 17.43
N GLU A 188 -8.53 -5.15 17.98
CA GLU A 188 -8.86 -4.32 19.15
C GLU A 188 -9.31 -5.23 20.33
N ASN A 189 -8.85 -4.92 21.54
CA ASN A 189 -9.30 -5.55 22.78
C ASN A 189 -10.17 -4.58 23.58
N CYS A 190 -11.21 -5.08 24.25
CA CYS A 190 -12.00 -4.27 25.17
C CYS A 190 -11.26 -4.11 26.50
N ASN A 191 -11.01 -2.86 26.92
CA ASN A 191 -10.37 -2.54 28.19
C ASN A 191 -11.39 -2.53 29.35
N SER A 192 -10.92 -2.26 30.58
CA SER A 192 -11.79 -2.21 31.78
C SER A 192 -12.73 -1.00 31.85
N GLU A 193 -12.62 -0.05 30.92
CA GLU A 193 -13.44 1.17 30.79
C GLU A 193 -14.42 1.07 29.60
N GLY A 194 -14.62 -0.14 29.07
CA GLY A 194 -15.51 -0.40 27.93
C GLY A 194 -15.06 0.24 26.62
N GLN A 195 -13.76 0.58 26.50
CA GLN A 195 -13.17 1.14 25.28
C GLN A 195 -12.37 0.09 24.53
N CYS A 196 -12.39 0.17 23.20
CA CYS A 196 -11.59 -0.68 22.33
C CYS A 196 -10.18 -0.11 22.17
N GLU A 197 -9.19 -0.79 22.71
CA GLU A 197 -7.77 -0.47 22.58
C GLU A 197 -7.13 -1.32 21.47
N CYS A 198 -6.36 -0.68 20.59
CA CYS A 198 -5.66 -1.37 19.50
C CYS A 198 -4.55 -2.28 20.07
N VAL A 199 -4.50 -3.51 19.58
CA VAL A 199 -3.52 -4.54 19.98
C VAL A 199 -2.44 -4.62 18.90
N PRO A 200 -1.19 -4.19 19.19
CA PRO A 200 -0.12 -4.22 18.19
C PRO A 200 0.13 -5.63 17.67
N ASP A 201 0.06 -5.79 16.35
CA ASP A 201 0.35 -7.03 15.64
C ASP A 201 1.30 -6.72 14.49
N CYS A 202 2.42 -7.42 14.46
CA CYS A 202 3.49 -7.22 13.49
C CYS A 202 3.26 -7.97 12.17
N LEU A 203 2.36 -8.95 12.14
CA LEU A 203 2.10 -9.78 10.96
C LEU A 203 3.40 -10.41 10.42
N GLU A 204 3.88 -9.97 9.25
CA GLU A 204 5.15 -10.41 8.65
C GLU A 204 6.31 -9.40 8.80
N HIS A 205 6.07 -8.26 9.48
CA HIS A 205 7.12 -7.26 9.75
C HIS A 205 8.13 -7.80 10.77
N LYS A 206 9.41 -7.71 10.41
CA LYS A 206 10.55 -8.01 11.27
C LYS A 206 11.09 -6.76 11.98
N CYS A 207 10.69 -5.58 11.52
CA CYS A 207 11.24 -4.31 11.98
C CYS A 207 10.27 -3.14 11.78
N GLY A 208 10.63 -1.98 12.33
CA GLY A 208 9.85 -0.75 12.19
C GLY A 208 8.53 -0.82 12.95
N LYS A 209 7.62 0.12 12.67
CA LYS A 209 6.33 0.18 13.36
C LYS A 209 5.40 -0.97 12.97
N ASP A 210 4.59 -1.40 13.93
CA ASP A 210 3.54 -2.39 13.72
C ASP A 210 2.49 -1.83 12.74
N PRO A 211 2.11 -2.58 11.68
CA PRO A 211 1.24 -2.08 10.62
C PRO A 211 -0.23 -1.88 11.02
N VAL A 212 -0.60 -2.26 12.25
CA VAL A 212 -2.00 -2.30 12.72
C VAL A 212 -2.34 -1.08 13.58
N CYS A 213 -1.51 -0.79 14.58
CA CYS A 213 -1.67 0.32 15.53
C CYS A 213 -0.64 1.43 15.32
N GLY A 214 0.54 1.13 14.75
CA GLY A 214 1.61 2.10 14.51
C GLY A 214 2.31 2.61 15.78
N THR A 215 2.13 1.93 16.92
CA THR A 215 2.61 2.37 18.24
C THR A 215 3.85 1.60 18.69
N GLN A 216 3.89 0.29 18.46
CA GLN A 216 4.97 -0.59 18.87
C GLN A 216 5.97 -0.81 17.72
N ASP A 217 7.23 -1.12 18.04
CA ASP A 217 8.22 -1.54 17.05
C ASP A 217 8.33 -3.07 17.01
N CYS A 218 8.34 -3.64 15.80
CA CYS A 218 8.36 -5.08 15.55
C CYS A 218 9.74 -5.73 15.70
N GLY A 219 10.79 -4.91 15.75
CA GLY A 219 12.15 -5.36 15.99
C GLY A 219 13.21 -4.36 15.48
N PRO A 220 14.46 -4.47 15.95
CA PRO A 220 15.61 -3.92 15.27
C PRO A 220 16.07 -4.86 14.13
N CYS A 221 16.70 -4.28 13.11
CA CYS A 221 17.44 -5.06 12.12
C CYS A 221 18.87 -5.36 12.60
N GLY A 222 19.61 -6.18 11.83
CA GLY A 222 21.02 -6.45 12.06
C GLY A 222 21.91 -5.20 11.91
N PRO A 223 23.18 -5.24 12.35
CA PRO A 223 24.05 -4.05 12.43
C PRO A 223 24.37 -3.36 11.09
N GLU A 224 24.17 -4.06 9.96
CA GLU A 224 24.42 -3.57 8.60
C GLU A 224 23.12 -3.53 7.76
N GLU A 225 21.97 -3.70 8.42
CA GLU A 225 20.65 -3.75 7.80
C GLU A 225 19.80 -2.53 8.18
N VAL A 226 19.02 -2.04 7.23
CA VAL A 226 18.03 -0.95 7.42
C VAL A 226 16.62 -1.51 7.29
N CYS A 227 15.65 -0.87 7.94
CA CYS A 227 14.25 -1.29 7.88
C CYS A 227 13.50 -0.60 6.73
N LYS A 228 13.10 -1.38 5.71
CA LYS A 228 12.29 -0.92 4.58
C LYS A 228 11.00 -1.74 4.54
N GLU A 229 9.85 -1.08 4.57
CA GLU A 229 8.53 -1.73 4.42
C GLU A 229 8.34 -2.94 5.36
N GLY A 230 8.80 -2.81 6.61
CA GLY A 230 8.73 -3.86 7.63
C GLY A 230 9.77 -4.97 7.51
N GLN A 231 10.60 -4.99 6.47
CA GLN A 231 11.67 -5.96 6.25
C GLN A 231 13.05 -5.36 6.48
N CYS A 232 13.96 -6.19 7.01
CA CYS A 232 15.37 -5.83 7.12
C CYS A 232 16.09 -6.06 5.79
N CYS A 233 16.86 -5.06 5.37
CA CYS A 233 17.50 -4.99 4.06
C CYS A 233 18.98 -4.60 4.24
N THR A 234 19.90 -5.40 3.74
CA THR A 234 21.34 -5.07 3.74
C THR A 234 21.64 -4.09 2.61
N LYS A 235 22.13 -2.89 2.94
CA LYS A 235 22.45 -1.83 1.97
C LYS A 235 23.53 -2.30 0.99
N ASN A 236 23.25 -2.22 -0.30
CA ASN A 236 24.03 -2.77 -1.41
C ASN A 236 24.46 -1.68 -2.42
N CYS A 237 25.24 -0.72 -1.95
CA CYS A 237 25.82 0.33 -2.78
C CYS A 237 27.03 -0.13 -3.60
N ALA A 238 27.04 -1.40 -4.01
CA ALA A 238 28.04 -1.94 -4.92
C ALA A 238 28.05 -1.09 -6.20
N TYR A 239 29.17 -0.41 -6.43
CA TYR A 239 29.36 0.46 -7.58
C TYR A 239 28.34 1.63 -7.65
N ARG A 240 27.89 2.16 -6.50
CA ARG A 240 27.19 3.45 -6.38
C ARG A 240 27.96 4.41 -5.48
N VAL A 241 28.23 5.61 -5.98
CA VAL A 241 28.82 6.73 -5.20
C VAL A 241 27.73 7.56 -4.55
N CYS A 242 26.55 7.65 -5.17
CA CYS A 242 25.48 8.55 -4.78
C CYS A 242 24.09 7.96 -5.03
N GLY A 243 23.06 8.71 -4.60
CA GLY A 243 21.66 8.38 -4.88
C GLY A 243 21.12 7.24 -4.02
N PRO A 244 19.87 6.79 -4.24
CA PRO A 244 19.30 5.70 -3.46
C PRO A 244 19.99 4.36 -3.75
N ASP A 245 20.06 3.54 -2.72
CA ASP A 245 20.38 2.11 -2.79
C ASP A 245 19.27 1.35 -3.54
N PRO A 246 19.60 0.45 -4.49
CA PRO A 246 18.58 -0.20 -5.32
C PRO A 246 17.68 -1.14 -4.53
N ASP A 247 18.24 -1.83 -3.53
CA ASP A 247 17.54 -2.81 -2.72
C ASP A 247 16.78 -2.11 -1.58
N CYS A 248 17.47 -1.25 -0.83
CA CYS A 248 16.96 -0.65 0.41
C CYS A 248 16.38 0.77 0.28
N GLY A 249 16.72 1.52 -0.77
CA GLY A 249 16.30 2.91 -0.99
C GLY A 249 17.11 3.98 -0.25
N GLU A 250 17.80 3.62 0.84
CA GLU A 250 18.66 4.52 1.63
C GLU A 250 19.81 5.13 0.79
N PRO A 251 20.28 6.37 1.06
CA PRO A 251 21.26 7.03 0.21
C PRO A 251 22.63 6.35 0.29
N CYS A 252 23.20 5.98 -0.85
CA CYS A 252 24.54 5.43 -0.99
C CYS A 252 25.62 6.43 -0.59
N GLY A 253 25.45 7.69 -0.99
CA GLY A 253 26.32 8.80 -0.68
C GLY A 253 25.81 10.09 -1.33
N THR A 254 26.64 11.12 -1.32
CA THR A 254 26.35 12.45 -1.89
C THR A 254 27.45 12.83 -2.87
N CYS A 255 27.09 13.62 -3.88
CA CYS A 255 28.05 14.19 -4.82
C CYS A 255 28.68 15.48 -4.26
N ASP A 256 29.86 15.83 -4.76
CA ASP A 256 30.55 17.08 -4.43
C ASP A 256 29.93 18.27 -5.15
N ALA A 257 30.15 19.49 -4.64
CA ALA A 257 29.61 20.71 -5.24
C ALA A 257 30.07 20.90 -6.70
N GLY A 258 29.15 21.20 -7.61
CA GLY A 258 29.38 21.17 -9.06
C GLY A 258 28.97 19.85 -9.72
N THR A 259 28.58 18.83 -8.95
CA THR A 259 28.10 17.54 -9.47
C THR A 259 26.77 17.09 -8.88
N THR A 260 25.95 16.47 -9.74
CA THR A 260 24.67 15.86 -9.41
C THR A 260 24.74 14.35 -9.58
N CYS A 261 23.79 13.62 -9.01
CA CYS A 261 23.75 12.16 -9.09
C CYS A 261 22.87 11.69 -10.25
N ASP A 262 23.41 10.80 -11.10
CA ASP A 262 22.63 10.18 -12.17
C ASP A 262 21.87 8.92 -11.72
N SER A 263 21.03 8.38 -12.60
CA SER A 263 20.21 7.19 -12.37
C SER A 263 21.01 5.93 -11.98
N VAL A 264 22.28 5.81 -12.38
CA VAL A 264 23.16 4.68 -12.04
C VAL A 264 24.03 4.92 -10.80
N GLY A 265 23.90 6.09 -10.15
CA GLY A 265 24.65 6.41 -8.93
C GLY A 265 26.10 6.81 -9.21
N ARG A 266 26.38 7.42 -10.36
CA ARG A 266 27.61 8.19 -10.63
C ARG A 266 27.34 9.67 -10.37
N CYS A 267 28.36 10.37 -9.88
CA CYS A 267 28.35 11.83 -9.87
C CYS A 267 28.78 12.33 -11.25
N VAL A 268 28.01 13.27 -11.80
CA VAL A 268 28.21 13.87 -13.13
C VAL A 268 28.10 15.39 -13.02
N PRO A 269 28.65 16.20 -13.94
CA PRO A 269 28.57 17.66 -13.84
C PRO A 269 27.11 18.13 -13.76
N GLU A 270 26.83 19.14 -12.93
CA GLU A 270 25.45 19.59 -12.70
C GLU A 270 24.91 20.59 -13.73
N SER A 271 25.73 21.07 -14.66
CA SER A 271 25.34 22.10 -15.65
C SER A 271 26.12 22.02 -16.96
N VAL A 272 25.47 22.43 -18.06
CA VAL A 272 26.05 22.37 -19.41
C VAL A 272 27.33 23.20 -19.53
N GLY A 273 28.36 22.63 -20.15
CA GLY A 273 29.65 23.27 -20.31
C GLY A 273 30.52 23.31 -19.06
N THR A 274 30.09 22.65 -17.97
CA THR A 274 30.98 22.25 -16.89
C THR A 274 31.46 20.81 -17.11
N CYS A 275 32.73 20.57 -16.79
CA CYS A 275 33.40 19.29 -16.94
C CYS A 275 34.01 18.86 -15.61
N VAL A 276 33.84 17.59 -15.25
CA VAL A 276 34.37 16.99 -14.01
C VAL A 276 35.01 15.65 -14.36
N ASP A 277 36.22 15.42 -13.84
CA ASP A 277 37.09 14.28 -14.19
C ASP A 277 37.19 13.99 -15.70
N GLY A 278 37.17 15.07 -16.50
CA GLY A 278 37.30 15.04 -17.94
C GLY A 278 36.02 14.71 -18.73
N TRP A 279 34.87 14.67 -18.05
CA TRP A 279 33.54 14.46 -18.66
C TRP A 279 32.70 15.73 -18.55
N CYS A 280 32.19 16.23 -19.67
CA CYS A 280 31.37 17.44 -19.75
C CYS A 280 29.90 17.09 -19.94
N LEU A 281 28.97 17.75 -19.24
CA LEU A 281 27.53 17.56 -19.45
C LEU A 281 27.05 18.30 -20.70
N ILE A 282 26.34 17.59 -21.57
CA ILE A 282 25.50 18.13 -22.64
C ILE A 282 24.03 17.79 -22.31
N GLU A 283 23.14 18.79 -22.39
CA GLU A 283 21.70 18.59 -22.18
C GLU A 283 20.98 18.08 -23.44
N ALA A 284 19.81 17.48 -23.25
CA ALA A 284 18.85 17.24 -24.32
C ALA A 284 18.46 18.55 -25.02
N GLY A 285 18.28 18.52 -26.35
CA GLY A 285 17.91 19.72 -27.11
C GLY A 285 17.81 19.50 -28.61
N THR A 286 17.48 20.58 -29.33
CA THR A 286 17.28 20.59 -30.79
C THR A 286 18.28 21.52 -31.46
N PHE A 287 18.81 21.11 -32.62
CA PHE A 287 19.69 21.93 -33.45
C PHE A 287 19.47 21.66 -34.95
N ASP A 288 19.98 22.55 -35.79
CA ASP A 288 20.00 22.35 -37.24
C ASP A 288 21.31 21.66 -37.66
N MET A 289 21.19 20.46 -38.21
CA MET A 289 22.29 19.58 -38.60
C MET A 289 22.64 19.73 -40.09
N GLY A 290 23.93 19.71 -40.42
CA GLY A 290 24.45 19.88 -41.77
C GLY A 290 24.79 21.33 -42.14
N SER A 291 25.15 21.55 -43.41
CA SER A 291 25.61 22.86 -43.91
C SER A 291 24.68 23.42 -45.00
N PRO A 292 24.44 24.75 -45.02
CA PRO A 292 23.64 25.39 -46.05
C PRO A 292 24.39 25.42 -47.39
N GLU A 293 23.66 25.48 -48.51
CA GLU A 293 24.21 25.51 -49.89
C GLU A 293 25.22 26.65 -50.14
N THR A 294 25.24 27.67 -49.28
CA THR A 294 26.13 28.84 -49.34
C THR A 294 27.36 28.74 -48.42
N GLU A 295 27.52 27.65 -47.66
CA GLU A 295 28.72 27.43 -46.84
C GLU A 295 29.94 27.13 -47.71
N GLN A 296 31.04 27.82 -47.44
CA GLN A 296 32.28 27.64 -48.20
C GLN A 296 32.92 26.29 -47.86
N TYR A 297 33.27 25.51 -48.90
CA TYR A 297 33.82 24.15 -48.82
C TYR A 297 32.86 23.06 -48.35
N ARG A 298 31.54 23.31 -48.33
CA ARG A 298 30.51 22.26 -48.17
C ARG A 298 30.65 21.15 -49.23
N ASP A 299 30.60 19.90 -48.80
CA ASP A 299 30.37 18.72 -49.66
C ASP A 299 28.86 18.40 -49.79
N ASP A 300 28.49 17.65 -50.83
CA ASP A 300 27.08 17.48 -51.22
C ASP A 300 26.24 16.66 -50.24
N ASP A 301 26.85 15.73 -49.50
CA ASP A 301 26.20 14.84 -48.53
C ASP A 301 25.94 15.49 -47.15
N GLU A 302 26.39 16.73 -46.95
CA GLU A 302 26.16 17.50 -45.73
C GLU A 302 24.78 18.17 -45.69
N GLY A 303 23.85 17.79 -46.57
CA GLY A 303 22.55 18.44 -46.69
C GLY A 303 21.39 17.54 -47.12
N PRO A 304 20.16 18.08 -47.09
CA PRO A 304 19.83 19.45 -46.70
C PRO A 304 19.97 19.68 -45.18
N VAL A 305 20.08 20.95 -44.79
CA VAL A 305 20.01 21.34 -43.38
C VAL A 305 18.63 20.95 -42.83
N HIS A 306 18.61 20.22 -41.73
CA HIS A 306 17.40 19.67 -41.13
C HIS A 306 17.48 19.73 -39.59
N SER A 307 16.32 19.85 -38.93
CA SER A 307 16.28 20.03 -37.48
C SER A 307 16.25 18.68 -36.77
N VAL A 308 17.20 18.46 -35.87
CA VAL A 308 17.44 17.21 -35.15
C VAL A 308 17.28 17.44 -33.65
N THR A 309 16.50 16.59 -33.00
CA THR A 309 16.26 16.61 -31.54
C THR A 309 16.94 15.42 -30.88
N ILE A 310 17.82 15.68 -29.93
CA ILE A 310 18.41 14.69 -29.03
C ILE A 310 17.61 14.75 -27.73
N THR A 311 16.88 13.69 -27.37
CA THR A 311 15.92 13.71 -26.24
C THR A 311 16.56 13.47 -24.88
N ARG A 312 17.86 13.13 -24.88
CA ARG A 312 18.64 12.65 -23.75
C ARG A 312 19.80 13.58 -23.43
N SER A 313 20.03 13.85 -22.15
CA SER A 313 21.29 14.41 -21.71
C SER A 313 22.38 13.34 -21.77
N PHE A 314 23.61 13.73 -22.06
CA PHE A 314 24.76 12.83 -22.09
C PHE A 314 26.01 13.53 -21.56
N ILE A 315 26.91 12.76 -20.95
CA ILE A 315 28.28 13.23 -20.71
C ILE A 315 29.17 12.81 -21.87
N ILE A 316 30.07 13.69 -22.27
CA ILE A 316 31.05 13.50 -23.36
C ILE A 316 32.46 13.72 -22.82
N ARG A 317 33.43 12.96 -23.32
CA ARG A 317 34.84 13.20 -22.98
C ARG A 317 35.28 14.56 -23.54
N GLU A 318 35.91 15.39 -22.70
CA GLU A 318 36.33 16.75 -23.05
C GLU A 318 37.31 16.79 -24.24
N THR A 319 38.12 15.73 -24.39
CA THR A 319 39.08 15.48 -25.46
C THR A 319 38.72 14.20 -26.23
N GLU A 320 39.48 13.88 -27.27
CA GLU A 320 39.60 12.51 -27.76
C GLU A 320 40.11 11.58 -26.64
N MET A 321 39.89 10.27 -26.79
CA MET A 321 40.50 9.28 -25.89
C MET A 321 42.02 9.28 -26.07
N THR A 322 42.76 9.38 -24.97
CA THR A 322 44.22 9.51 -24.99
C THR A 322 44.94 8.17 -25.04
N GLN A 323 46.19 8.17 -25.48
CA GLN A 323 47.08 7.01 -25.41
C GLN A 323 47.28 6.51 -23.98
N LYS A 324 47.23 7.40 -22.96
CA LYS A 324 47.26 7.02 -21.55
C LYS A 324 46.03 6.21 -21.14
N GLU A 325 44.84 6.65 -21.52
CA GLU A 325 43.58 5.95 -21.21
C GLU A 325 43.52 4.60 -21.93
N TRP A 326 43.96 4.54 -23.19
CA TRP A 326 44.15 3.28 -23.91
C TRP A 326 45.08 2.30 -23.16
N LYS A 327 46.25 2.77 -22.72
CA LYS A 327 47.22 1.97 -21.96
C LYS A 327 46.72 1.59 -20.55
N ALA A 328 45.75 2.32 -19.98
CA ALA A 328 45.16 1.97 -18.70
C ALA A 328 44.29 0.70 -18.78
N LEU A 329 43.56 0.50 -19.89
CA LEU A 329 42.77 -0.72 -20.12
C LEU A 329 43.61 -1.86 -20.73
N PHE A 330 44.50 -1.55 -21.67
CA PHE A 330 45.18 -2.54 -22.52
C PHE A 330 46.71 -2.63 -22.35
N GLY A 331 47.24 -2.00 -21.29
CA GLY A 331 48.65 -2.08 -20.93
C GLY A 331 49.56 -1.49 -22.02
N ASN A 332 50.70 -2.14 -22.28
CA ASN A 332 51.68 -1.65 -23.26
C ASN A 332 51.26 -1.81 -24.74
N ASN A 333 50.06 -2.31 -25.03
CA ASN A 333 49.56 -2.52 -26.40
C ASN A 333 48.99 -1.24 -27.02
N ASN A 334 49.83 -0.20 -27.15
CA ASN A 334 49.47 1.07 -27.77
C ASN A 334 49.55 0.97 -29.31
N PRO A 335 48.44 1.09 -30.06
CA PRO A 335 48.42 0.94 -31.52
C PRO A 335 48.99 2.14 -32.27
N SER A 336 49.06 3.30 -31.60
CA SER A 336 49.33 4.62 -32.18
C SER A 336 50.65 4.71 -32.94
N ARG A 337 50.62 5.41 -34.09
CA ARG A 337 51.78 5.70 -34.93
C ARG A 337 52.74 6.69 -34.30
N TYR A 338 52.24 7.60 -33.47
CA TYR A 338 53.02 8.69 -32.86
C TYR A 338 53.11 8.53 -31.32
N PRO A 339 53.69 7.43 -30.79
CA PRO A 339 53.83 7.24 -29.34
C PRO A 339 54.82 8.24 -28.70
N GLU A 340 55.70 8.86 -29.49
CA GLU A 340 56.60 9.93 -29.05
C GLU A 340 55.88 11.26 -28.76
N CYS A 341 54.63 11.42 -29.20
CA CYS A 341 53.77 12.54 -28.83
C CYS A 341 53.49 12.54 -27.31
N GLY A 342 53.33 11.34 -26.72
CA GLY A 342 53.22 11.13 -25.28
C GLY A 342 51.80 10.82 -24.79
N ASP A 343 51.72 10.62 -23.47
CA ASP A 343 50.54 10.07 -22.78
C ASP A 343 49.22 10.84 -23.02
N ASN A 344 49.28 12.17 -23.16
CA ASN A 344 48.11 13.03 -23.32
C ASN A 344 47.73 13.27 -24.80
N CYS A 345 48.38 12.60 -25.76
CA CYS A 345 47.98 12.66 -27.17
C CYS A 345 46.84 11.67 -27.45
N PRO A 346 46.04 11.90 -28.51
CA PRO A 346 44.95 10.99 -28.86
C PRO A 346 45.49 9.60 -29.21
N VAL A 347 44.69 8.56 -28.93
CA VAL A 347 44.94 7.22 -29.46
C VAL A 347 44.49 7.18 -30.91
N GLU A 348 45.44 7.00 -31.82
CA GLU A 348 45.22 6.80 -33.25
C GLU A 348 45.70 5.41 -33.71
N MET A 349 45.52 5.08 -34.99
CA MET A 349 45.65 3.73 -35.54
C MET A 349 44.68 2.70 -34.90
N VAL A 350 43.52 3.18 -34.45
CA VAL A 350 42.39 2.36 -33.99
C VAL A 350 41.28 2.32 -35.03
N ASN A 351 40.64 1.16 -35.22
CA ASN A 351 39.47 1.03 -36.06
C ASN A 351 38.16 1.10 -35.26
N TRP A 352 37.03 1.13 -35.96
CA TRP A 352 35.71 1.32 -35.35
C TRP A 352 35.36 0.18 -34.37
N TYR A 353 35.71 -1.08 -34.71
CA TYR A 353 35.50 -2.24 -33.83
C TYR A 353 36.34 -2.17 -32.55
N GLU A 354 37.55 -1.63 -32.65
CA GLU A 354 38.45 -1.43 -31.50
C GLU A 354 37.92 -0.35 -30.56
N ALA A 355 37.34 0.73 -31.11
CA ALA A 355 36.74 1.81 -30.33
C ALA A 355 35.47 1.39 -29.58
N VAL A 356 34.54 0.65 -30.22
CA VAL A 356 33.35 0.12 -29.52
C VAL A 356 33.68 -0.97 -28.50
N HIS A 357 34.76 -1.74 -28.73
CA HIS A 357 35.27 -2.68 -27.73
C HIS A 357 35.84 -1.93 -26.53
N TYR A 358 36.69 -0.91 -26.73
CA TYR A 358 37.20 -0.05 -25.66
C TYR A 358 36.04 0.52 -24.81
N ALA A 359 34.98 1.02 -25.46
CA ALA A 359 33.79 1.56 -24.77
C ALA A 359 33.12 0.54 -23.85
N ASN A 360 32.94 -0.70 -24.33
CA ASN A 360 32.44 -1.81 -23.52
C ASN A 360 33.40 -2.19 -22.38
N THR A 361 34.72 -2.23 -22.61
CA THR A 361 35.71 -2.55 -21.58
C THR A 361 35.73 -1.50 -20.47
N LEU A 362 35.67 -0.21 -20.80
CA LEU A 362 35.58 0.87 -19.82
C LEU A 362 34.29 0.76 -19.01
N SER A 363 33.15 0.51 -19.68
CA SER A 363 31.86 0.31 -19.02
C SER A 363 31.91 -0.85 -18.02
N GLN A 364 32.51 -1.98 -18.40
CA GLN A 364 32.63 -3.15 -17.52
C GLN A 364 33.58 -2.91 -16.33
N LEU A 365 34.67 -2.15 -16.53
CA LEU A 365 35.59 -1.74 -15.45
C LEU A 365 34.91 -0.81 -14.43
N GLU A 366 34.02 0.07 -14.89
CA GLU A 366 33.24 0.97 -14.03
C GLU A 366 31.90 0.36 -13.57
N HIS A 367 31.67 -0.93 -13.86
CA HIS A 367 30.48 -1.70 -13.50
C HIS A 367 29.15 -1.11 -14.03
N LEU A 368 29.22 -0.54 -15.24
CA LEU A 368 28.12 -0.03 -16.03
C LEU A 368 27.64 -1.07 -17.06
N GLU A 369 26.49 -0.82 -17.67
CA GLU A 369 25.95 -1.60 -18.78
C GLU A 369 26.90 -1.59 -20.00
N SER A 370 27.03 -2.73 -20.70
CA SER A 370 27.70 -2.76 -22.01
C SER A 370 26.73 -2.36 -23.12
N CYS A 371 26.91 -1.15 -23.68
CA CYS A 371 26.09 -0.58 -24.75
C CYS A 371 26.08 -1.38 -26.06
N TYR A 372 27.11 -2.19 -26.31
CA TYR A 372 27.21 -3.04 -27.49
C TYR A 372 27.18 -4.53 -27.13
N GLU A 373 26.46 -5.34 -27.90
CA GLU A 373 26.68 -6.79 -27.98
C GLU A 373 27.71 -7.05 -29.07
N ILE A 374 28.80 -7.74 -28.71
CA ILE A 374 29.96 -7.98 -29.59
C ILE A 374 30.21 -9.49 -29.67
N SER A 375 30.18 -10.05 -30.88
CA SER A 375 30.40 -11.48 -31.13
C SER A 375 31.27 -11.72 -32.37
N ASP A 376 31.64 -12.98 -32.60
CA ASP A 376 32.30 -13.46 -33.84
C ASP A 376 33.61 -12.73 -34.21
N CYS A 377 34.29 -12.19 -33.20
CA CYS A 377 35.50 -11.40 -33.40
C CYS A 377 36.64 -12.20 -34.04
N SER A 378 37.31 -11.57 -35.00
CA SER A 378 38.51 -12.06 -35.68
C SER A 378 39.53 -10.94 -35.84
N GLY A 379 40.79 -11.31 -36.11
CA GLY A 379 41.91 -10.38 -36.21
C GLY A 379 42.52 -9.97 -34.87
N THR A 380 43.65 -9.26 -34.92
CA THR A 380 44.42 -8.86 -33.74
C THR A 380 44.00 -7.47 -33.26
N PHE A 381 43.56 -7.42 -32.00
CA PHE A 381 43.18 -6.19 -31.30
C PHE A 381 44.40 -5.33 -30.93
N GLY A 382 44.34 -4.03 -31.19
CA GLY A 382 45.43 -3.07 -30.94
C GLY A 382 46.63 -3.25 -31.88
N ALA A 383 46.47 -3.92 -33.03
CA ALA A 383 47.59 -4.26 -33.91
C ALA A 383 48.23 -3.05 -34.63
N GLY A 384 47.64 -1.86 -34.52
CA GLY A 384 48.19 -0.60 -35.03
C GLY A 384 48.49 -0.65 -36.52
N GLN A 385 49.76 -0.48 -36.90
CA GLN A 385 50.22 -0.50 -38.29
C GLN A 385 50.18 -1.87 -38.98
N GLN A 386 49.84 -2.96 -38.28
CA GLN A 386 49.69 -4.26 -38.92
C GLN A 386 48.33 -4.36 -39.64
N THR A 387 48.40 -4.44 -40.97
CA THR A 387 47.24 -4.37 -41.88
C THR A 387 46.73 -5.73 -42.37
N GLU A 388 47.45 -6.82 -42.10
CA GLU A 388 47.10 -8.16 -42.61
C GLU A 388 46.07 -8.89 -41.72
N ASP A 389 45.99 -8.55 -40.43
CA ASP A 389 45.12 -9.20 -39.43
C ASP A 389 44.23 -8.17 -38.71
N LEU A 390 43.28 -7.60 -39.47
CA LEU A 390 42.41 -6.50 -39.05
C LEU A 390 41.34 -6.96 -38.04
N TYR A 391 41.27 -6.31 -36.88
CA TYR A 391 40.25 -6.61 -35.88
C TYR A 391 38.85 -6.26 -36.39
N GLN A 392 37.91 -7.20 -36.32
CA GLN A 392 36.53 -7.04 -36.78
C GLN A 392 35.61 -8.00 -36.00
N CYS A 393 34.38 -7.57 -35.73
CA CYS A 393 33.38 -8.36 -34.99
C CYS A 393 31.97 -8.15 -35.58
N THR A 394 31.05 -9.06 -35.28
CA THR A 394 29.61 -8.73 -35.27
C THR A 394 29.37 -7.75 -34.12
N VAL A 395 28.67 -6.64 -34.38
CA VAL A 395 28.35 -5.64 -33.35
C VAL A 395 26.90 -5.19 -33.47
N THR A 396 26.13 -5.36 -32.40
CA THR A 396 24.76 -4.87 -32.25
C THR A 396 24.73 -3.80 -31.16
N PHE A 397 24.16 -2.63 -31.46
CA PHE A 397 23.99 -1.56 -30.48
C PHE A 397 22.67 -1.73 -29.73
N ARG A 398 22.67 -1.58 -28.39
CA ARG A 398 21.45 -1.63 -27.58
C ARG A 398 20.51 -0.44 -27.81
N GLY A 399 21.02 0.65 -28.38
CA GLY A 399 20.31 1.92 -28.54
C GLY A 399 20.86 3.01 -27.61
N PRO A 400 20.53 4.29 -27.86
CA PRO A 400 21.09 5.44 -27.16
C PRO A 400 20.61 5.57 -25.71
N ASP A 401 19.68 4.72 -25.24
CA ASP A 401 19.21 4.65 -23.85
C ASP A 401 20.14 3.84 -22.94
N CYS A 402 21.13 3.13 -23.49
CA CYS A 402 22.08 2.37 -22.69
C CYS A 402 22.90 3.27 -21.76
N THR A 403 23.14 2.77 -20.55
CA THR A 403 23.67 3.55 -19.42
C THR A 403 25.20 3.55 -19.30
N GLY A 404 25.89 2.85 -20.19
CA GLY A 404 27.35 2.78 -20.27
C GLY A 404 27.98 3.67 -21.34
N TYR A 405 29.27 3.50 -21.55
CA TYR A 405 30.04 4.25 -22.55
C TYR A 405 29.83 3.69 -23.96
N ARG A 406 29.79 4.61 -24.93
CA ARG A 406 29.60 4.35 -26.35
C ARG A 406 30.26 5.42 -27.21
N LEU A 407 30.36 5.18 -28.51
CA LEU A 407 30.59 6.25 -29.47
C LEU A 407 29.34 7.17 -29.53
N PRO A 408 29.51 8.49 -29.73
CA PRO A 408 28.40 9.37 -30.09
C PRO A 408 27.82 8.98 -31.45
N THR A 409 26.56 9.31 -31.70
CA THR A 409 26.02 9.32 -33.07
C THR A 409 26.59 10.49 -33.88
N GLU A 410 26.41 10.47 -35.20
CA GLU A 410 26.81 11.57 -36.08
C GLU A 410 26.12 12.89 -35.70
N ALA A 411 24.91 12.81 -35.14
CA ALA A 411 24.11 13.93 -34.65
C ALA A 411 24.55 14.42 -33.26
N GLU A 412 24.76 13.52 -32.30
CA GLU A 412 25.28 13.87 -30.96
C GLU A 412 26.67 14.52 -31.07
N TRP A 413 27.50 14.02 -32.00
CA TRP A 413 28.79 14.60 -32.30
C TRP A 413 28.69 16.01 -32.89
N GLU A 414 27.84 16.24 -33.90
CA GLU A 414 27.71 17.57 -34.51
C GLU A 414 27.09 18.59 -33.53
N TYR A 415 26.11 18.18 -32.75
CA TYR A 415 25.53 18.99 -31.67
C TYR A 415 26.61 19.44 -30.68
N ALA A 416 27.38 18.47 -30.17
CA ALA A 416 28.50 18.71 -29.27
C ALA A 416 29.58 19.61 -29.89
N ALA A 417 29.94 19.41 -31.16
CA ALA A 417 30.95 20.20 -31.86
C ALA A 417 30.50 21.65 -32.04
N ARG A 418 29.24 21.87 -32.42
CA ARG A 418 28.64 23.20 -32.60
C ARG A 418 28.51 23.98 -31.29
N ALA A 419 28.14 23.34 -30.18
CA ALA A 419 27.91 24.00 -28.89
C ALA A 419 27.04 25.28 -29.01
N GLY A 420 25.94 25.20 -29.77
CA GLY A 420 25.02 26.32 -30.06
C GLY A 420 25.44 27.26 -31.21
N THR A 421 26.57 27.03 -31.88
CA THR A 421 26.99 27.82 -33.06
C THR A 421 26.44 27.27 -34.38
N THR A 422 25.97 28.17 -35.25
CA THR A 422 25.33 27.82 -36.54
C THR A 422 26.26 27.92 -37.75
N GLY A 423 27.47 28.46 -37.58
CA GLY A 423 28.47 28.56 -38.65
C GLY A 423 29.23 27.25 -38.91
N PRO A 424 30.18 27.25 -39.85
CA PRO A 424 31.07 26.11 -40.11
C PRO A 424 31.94 25.74 -38.91
N ARG A 425 32.30 26.71 -38.06
CA ARG A 425 33.22 26.54 -36.91
C ARG A 425 32.69 27.29 -35.69
N TYR A 426 33.03 26.79 -34.51
CA TYR A 426 32.66 27.43 -33.24
C TYR A 426 33.50 28.67 -32.89
N ALA A 427 34.69 28.83 -33.49
CA ALA A 427 35.46 30.08 -33.47
C ALA A 427 36.40 30.22 -34.69
N GLU A 428 37.05 31.38 -34.80
CA GLU A 428 37.98 31.75 -35.87
C GLU A 428 39.19 32.50 -35.26
N PRO A 429 40.41 32.39 -35.83
CA PRO A 429 40.80 31.60 -37.01
C PRO A 429 40.86 30.08 -36.73
N PRO A 430 40.87 29.20 -37.74
CA PRO A 430 40.73 27.75 -37.54
C PRO A 430 41.92 27.16 -36.76
N ASN A 431 43.11 27.69 -36.99
CA ASN A 431 44.34 27.31 -36.28
C ASN A 431 44.37 27.73 -34.79
N SER A 432 43.35 28.44 -34.29
CA SER A 432 43.17 28.73 -32.84
C SER A 432 42.40 27.62 -32.10
N ILE A 433 41.54 26.87 -32.81
CA ILE A 433 40.67 25.82 -32.28
C ILE A 433 41.11 24.40 -32.69
N GLY A 434 41.91 24.27 -33.75
CA GLY A 434 42.30 22.96 -34.29
C GLY A 434 43.77 22.84 -34.71
N TRP A 435 44.27 21.61 -34.67
CA TRP A 435 45.51 21.22 -35.34
C TRP A 435 45.19 20.68 -36.74
N CYS A 436 45.72 21.33 -37.78
CA CYS A 436 45.40 21.09 -39.19
C CYS A 436 46.49 21.66 -40.10
N GLN A 437 46.42 21.41 -41.42
CA GLN A 437 47.27 22.10 -42.39
C GLN A 437 46.80 23.54 -42.64
N PRO A 438 47.72 24.50 -42.83
CA PRO A 438 49.17 24.34 -42.96
C PRO A 438 49.99 24.44 -41.65
N GLU A 439 49.39 24.72 -40.50
CA GLU A 439 50.15 24.97 -39.25
C GLU A 439 50.69 23.72 -38.54
N SER A 440 50.06 22.55 -38.71
CA SER A 440 50.50 21.31 -38.06
C SER A 440 51.70 20.68 -38.78
N PRO A 441 52.71 20.14 -38.07
CA PRO A 441 53.83 19.41 -38.65
C PRO A 441 53.49 17.96 -39.08
N MET A 442 52.26 17.69 -39.51
CA MET A 442 51.77 16.39 -40.04
C MET A 442 51.83 15.23 -39.03
N ASN A 443 51.54 15.50 -37.76
CA ASN A 443 51.35 14.51 -36.70
C ASN A 443 50.30 14.98 -35.66
N THR A 444 49.98 14.08 -34.73
CA THR A 444 49.13 14.37 -33.57
C THR A 444 49.80 15.30 -32.57
N HIS A 445 48.99 16.00 -31.78
CA HIS A 445 49.41 16.84 -30.67
C HIS A 445 48.75 16.36 -29.36
N PRO A 446 49.27 16.74 -28.18
CA PRO A 446 48.57 16.58 -26.93
C PRO A 446 47.20 17.25 -26.98
N CYS A 447 46.17 16.52 -26.53
CA CYS A 447 44.80 17.00 -26.47
C CYS A 447 44.67 18.22 -25.53
N ALA A 448 43.64 19.04 -25.74
CA ALA A 448 43.48 20.35 -25.11
C ALA A 448 44.62 21.35 -25.44
N GLY A 449 45.27 21.16 -26.59
CA GLY A 449 46.32 22.06 -27.11
C GLY A 449 45.81 23.32 -27.82
N LYS A 450 44.49 23.50 -27.88
CA LYS A 450 43.76 24.57 -28.60
C LYS A 450 42.63 25.14 -27.74
N ALA A 451 41.93 26.17 -28.23
CA ALA A 451 40.75 26.69 -27.55
C ALA A 451 39.56 25.73 -27.69
N ALA A 452 38.90 25.41 -26.58
CA ALA A 452 37.66 24.65 -26.56
C ALA A 452 36.47 25.43 -27.14
N ASN A 453 35.39 24.71 -27.46
CA ASN A 453 34.10 25.32 -27.77
C ASN A 453 33.33 25.78 -26.51
N ALA A 454 32.12 26.32 -26.70
CA ALA A 454 31.32 26.90 -25.62
C ALA A 454 30.85 25.88 -24.54
N TRP A 455 31.03 24.58 -24.76
CA TRP A 455 30.71 23.51 -23.79
C TRP A 455 31.97 22.84 -23.22
N GLY A 456 33.15 23.47 -23.34
CA GLY A 456 34.40 22.97 -22.77
C GLY A 456 35.04 21.84 -23.57
N LEU A 457 34.54 21.52 -24.78
CA LEU A 457 35.08 20.44 -25.60
C LEU A 457 36.26 20.93 -26.44
N TYR A 458 37.38 20.24 -26.30
CA TYR A 458 38.64 20.49 -26.99
C TYR A 458 38.77 19.60 -28.23
N ASP A 459 39.52 20.09 -29.21
CA ASP A 459 39.96 19.34 -30.40
C ASP A 459 38.83 18.74 -31.26
N MET A 460 37.55 19.11 -31.02
CA MET A 460 36.37 18.76 -31.85
C MET A 460 36.52 19.12 -33.34
N LEU A 461 37.50 19.94 -33.70
CA LEU A 461 37.88 20.25 -35.09
C LEU A 461 39.41 20.19 -35.20
N GLY A 462 39.95 19.24 -35.97
CA GLY A 462 41.39 19.02 -36.12
C GLY A 462 41.93 17.88 -35.25
N ASN A 463 43.24 17.90 -34.98
CA ASN A 463 44.02 16.85 -34.31
C ASN A 463 43.82 15.45 -34.93
N VAL A 464 42.92 14.62 -34.44
CA VAL A 464 42.49 13.37 -35.12
C VAL A 464 41.00 13.40 -35.41
N SER A 465 40.60 12.80 -36.53
CA SER A 465 39.19 12.64 -36.85
C SER A 465 38.59 11.53 -36.02
N GLU A 466 37.33 11.67 -35.62
CA GLU A 466 36.73 10.82 -34.60
C GLU A 466 35.70 9.87 -35.19
N TRP A 467 35.84 8.57 -34.91
CA TRP A 467 34.79 7.59 -35.20
C TRP A 467 33.50 7.93 -34.47
N VAL A 468 32.39 7.97 -35.20
CA VAL A 468 31.03 8.00 -34.64
C VAL A 468 30.37 6.62 -34.79
N TYR A 469 29.21 6.41 -34.15
CA TYR A 469 28.47 5.16 -34.27
C TYR A 469 27.97 4.90 -35.71
N ASP A 470 27.49 5.92 -36.41
CA ASP A 470 26.62 5.82 -37.58
C ASP A 470 27.27 5.12 -38.80
N TRP A 471 26.46 4.36 -39.55
CA TRP A 471 26.80 3.99 -40.92
C TRP A 471 26.69 5.22 -41.83
N TYR A 472 27.68 5.42 -42.69
CA TYR A 472 27.69 6.49 -43.68
C TYR A 472 26.77 6.17 -44.86
N ASP A 473 26.06 7.20 -45.31
CA ASP A 473 25.24 7.24 -46.52
C ASP A 473 25.17 8.70 -46.96
N GLU A 474 25.41 8.94 -48.25
CA GLU A 474 25.42 10.27 -48.86
C GLU A 474 24.03 10.93 -48.84
N ASN A 475 22.96 10.12 -48.75
CA ASN A 475 21.57 10.58 -48.73
C ASN A 475 21.01 10.68 -47.30
N TYR A 476 21.79 10.39 -46.26
CA TYR A 476 21.30 10.19 -44.88
C TYR A 476 20.41 11.33 -44.38
N TYR A 477 20.85 12.58 -44.53
CA TYR A 477 20.12 13.76 -44.06
C TYR A 477 18.76 13.93 -44.80
N SER A 478 18.65 13.42 -46.04
CA SER A 478 17.40 13.41 -46.80
C SER A 478 16.38 12.35 -46.32
N TYR A 479 16.76 11.43 -45.43
CA TYR A 479 15.81 10.54 -44.75
C TYR A 479 15.22 11.12 -43.47
N CYS A 480 15.81 12.18 -42.89
CA CYS A 480 15.45 12.73 -41.58
C CYS A 480 14.85 14.15 -41.67
N LEU A 481 14.05 14.43 -42.70
CA LEU A 481 13.54 15.78 -43.01
C LEU A 481 12.41 16.29 -42.10
N SER A 482 11.82 15.42 -41.27
CA SER A 482 10.72 15.77 -40.37
C SER A 482 10.78 14.91 -39.11
N ASP A 483 10.60 15.53 -37.94
CA ASP A 483 10.56 14.89 -36.63
C ASP A 483 11.79 14.02 -36.30
N CYS A 484 12.98 14.43 -36.81
CA CYS A 484 14.23 13.72 -36.64
C CYS A 484 14.65 13.69 -35.16
N THR A 485 14.47 12.54 -34.53
CA THR A 485 14.59 12.37 -33.07
C THR A 485 15.55 11.22 -32.75
N ASP A 486 16.63 11.51 -32.02
CA ASP A 486 17.73 10.60 -31.68
C ASP A 486 18.20 9.70 -32.86
N PRO A 487 18.58 10.28 -34.02
CA PRO A 487 18.86 9.49 -35.22
C PRO A 487 20.17 8.70 -35.10
N LEU A 488 20.18 7.47 -35.64
CA LEU A 488 21.20 6.42 -35.40
C LEU A 488 21.97 5.98 -36.66
N GLY A 489 22.05 6.86 -37.66
CA GLY A 489 22.60 6.57 -38.98
C GLY A 489 21.54 6.06 -39.97
N THR A 490 21.98 5.78 -41.20
CA THR A 490 21.09 5.18 -42.20
C THR A 490 20.70 3.73 -41.84
N PRO A 491 19.48 3.28 -42.16
CA PRO A 491 19.08 1.88 -42.00
C PRO A 491 19.51 0.97 -43.18
N THR A 492 20.14 1.52 -44.24
CA THR A 492 20.42 0.79 -45.49
C THR A 492 21.89 0.46 -45.72
N SER A 493 22.81 1.37 -45.37
CA SER A 493 24.26 1.17 -45.55
C SER A 493 24.85 0.27 -44.46
N THR A 494 25.80 -0.56 -44.84
CA THR A 494 26.54 -1.48 -43.93
C THR A 494 28.03 -1.61 -44.32
N ASP A 495 28.54 -0.72 -45.17
CA ASP A 495 29.87 -0.84 -45.79
C ASP A 495 30.92 0.06 -45.12
N MET A 496 30.58 1.33 -44.88
CA MET A 496 31.47 2.33 -44.29
C MET A 496 30.80 3.08 -43.14
N ARG A 497 31.54 3.31 -42.04
CA ARG A 497 31.12 4.14 -40.91
C ARG A 497 31.55 5.58 -41.14
N SER A 498 30.81 6.53 -40.58
CA SER A 498 31.21 7.95 -40.61
C SER A 498 32.29 8.23 -39.55
N TYR A 499 33.14 9.21 -39.83
CA TYR A 499 34.04 9.84 -38.88
C TYR A 499 34.09 11.36 -39.14
N ARG A 500 34.45 12.14 -38.10
CA ARG A 500 34.13 13.57 -38.03
C ARG A 500 35.30 14.47 -37.61
N GLY A 501 35.16 15.78 -37.83
CA GLY A 501 36.02 16.83 -37.26
C GLY A 501 37.28 17.24 -38.04
N GLY A 502 37.66 16.52 -39.11
CA GLY A 502 38.96 16.74 -39.74
C GLY A 502 40.13 16.31 -38.83
N ASN A 503 41.37 16.66 -39.17
CA ASN A 503 42.58 16.19 -38.46
C ASN A 503 43.81 17.03 -38.83
N PHE A 504 44.97 16.70 -38.25
CA PHE A 504 46.25 17.38 -38.45
C PHE A 504 46.74 17.45 -39.92
N SER A 505 46.24 16.56 -40.79
CA SER A 505 46.73 16.40 -42.18
C SER A 505 45.84 17.01 -43.26
N VAL A 506 44.62 17.43 -42.91
CA VAL A 506 43.67 18.11 -43.81
C VAL A 506 43.71 19.63 -43.62
N GLY A 507 43.23 20.37 -44.61
CA GLY A 507 43.14 21.83 -44.54
C GLY A 507 41.94 22.34 -43.75
N TYR A 508 41.81 23.67 -43.67
CA TYR A 508 40.69 24.34 -43.00
C TYR A 508 39.32 24.00 -43.62
N ASP A 509 39.30 23.61 -44.89
CA ASP A 509 38.14 23.14 -45.65
C ASP A 509 37.44 21.93 -45.00
N TYR A 510 38.20 21.05 -44.33
CA TYR A 510 37.68 19.90 -43.57
C TYR A 510 37.47 20.18 -42.07
N LEU A 511 37.99 21.29 -41.55
CA LEU A 511 37.68 21.73 -40.18
C LEU A 511 36.36 22.51 -40.20
N ARG A 512 35.26 21.78 -40.40
CA ARG A 512 33.89 22.31 -40.30
C ARG A 512 33.02 21.31 -39.55
N SER A 513 32.15 21.77 -38.65
CA SER A 513 31.29 20.89 -37.84
C SER A 513 30.38 20.01 -38.69
N ALA A 514 29.96 20.50 -39.86
CA ALA A 514 29.15 19.75 -40.81
C ALA A 514 29.93 18.71 -41.64
N SER A 515 31.26 18.81 -41.76
CA SER A 515 32.06 17.96 -42.68
C SER A 515 32.04 16.49 -42.25
N ARG A 516 31.61 15.62 -43.17
CA ARG A 516 31.45 14.17 -42.98
C ARG A 516 32.58 13.44 -43.70
N THR A 517 32.98 12.26 -43.25
CA THR A 517 33.92 11.42 -44.03
C THR A 517 33.72 9.93 -43.75
N PRO A 518 33.60 9.08 -44.78
CA PRO A 518 33.48 7.63 -44.60
C PRO A 518 34.82 6.90 -44.51
N ASN A 519 34.86 5.79 -43.75
CA ASN A 519 35.80 4.69 -43.99
C ASN A 519 35.20 3.32 -43.69
N TYR A 520 35.81 2.26 -44.22
CA TYR A 520 35.48 0.90 -43.82
C TYR A 520 35.79 0.71 -42.31
N PRO A 521 34.89 0.12 -41.50
CA PRO A 521 35.03 0.06 -40.03
C PRO A 521 36.26 -0.72 -39.53
N LYS A 522 36.88 -1.53 -40.40
CA LYS A 522 38.11 -2.29 -40.13
C LYS A 522 39.41 -1.51 -40.36
N VAL A 523 39.36 -0.36 -41.04
CA VAL A 523 40.54 0.45 -41.40
C VAL A 523 41.05 1.22 -40.18
N ARG A 524 42.37 1.29 -40.04
CA ARG A 524 43.08 2.07 -39.03
C ARG A 524 43.77 3.24 -39.73
N GLY A 525 43.59 4.46 -39.24
CA GLY A 525 44.25 5.65 -39.75
C GLY A 525 45.09 6.31 -38.65
N SER A 526 46.29 6.80 -38.97
CA SER A 526 47.12 7.51 -37.98
C SER A 526 46.69 8.95 -37.72
N ASN A 527 45.53 9.30 -38.26
CA ASN A 527 44.83 10.58 -38.18
C ASN A 527 43.37 10.34 -37.77
N ILE A 528 43.02 9.12 -37.31
CA ILE A 528 41.68 8.72 -36.87
C ILE A 528 41.79 8.12 -35.48
N GLY A 529 41.02 8.68 -34.55
CA GLY A 529 40.82 8.21 -33.18
C GLY A 529 39.32 8.16 -32.86
N PHE A 530 38.97 8.42 -31.60
CA PHE A 530 37.57 8.52 -31.15
C PHE A 530 37.48 9.28 -29.82
N ARG A 531 36.29 9.81 -29.52
CA ARG A 531 35.89 10.14 -28.14
C ARG A 531 34.67 9.31 -27.75
N LEU A 532 34.39 9.27 -26.45
CA LEU A 532 33.26 8.54 -25.89
C LEU A 532 32.21 9.48 -25.33
N ILE A 533 30.97 8.98 -25.30
CA ILE A 533 29.88 9.56 -24.51
C ILE A 533 29.20 8.48 -23.66
N ARG A 534 28.41 8.92 -22.68
CA ARG A 534 27.52 8.09 -21.88
C ARG A 534 26.21 8.83 -21.65
N THR A 535 25.09 8.18 -21.93
CA THR A 535 23.75 8.75 -21.69
C THR A 535 23.53 8.88 -20.17
N VAL A 536 23.02 10.03 -19.72
CA VAL A 536 22.76 10.29 -18.29
C VAL A 536 21.31 10.72 -18.08
N SER A 537 20.63 10.05 -17.15
CA SER A 537 19.36 10.51 -16.61
C SER A 537 19.62 11.14 -15.25
N ILE A 538 19.55 12.47 -15.19
CA ILE A 538 19.61 13.23 -13.94
C ILE A 538 18.17 13.33 -13.43
N PRO A 539 17.84 12.85 -12.22
CA PRO A 539 16.50 12.99 -11.66
C PRO A 539 16.16 14.48 -11.49
N SER A 540 15.00 14.90 -11.98
CA SER A 540 14.51 16.26 -11.78
C SER A 540 14.30 16.56 -10.30
N SER A 541 14.86 17.68 -9.83
CA SER A 541 14.62 18.20 -8.48
C SER A 541 13.18 18.68 -8.36
N ASN A 542 12.34 17.90 -7.67
CA ASN A 542 10.97 18.27 -7.27
C ASN A 542 10.99 19.24 -6.08
#